data_AF-A0AA36BB06-F1
#
_entry.id   AF-A0AA36BB06-F1
#
_cell.length_a   1.000
_cell.length_b   1.000
_cell.length_c   1.000
_cell.angle_alpha   90.00
_cell.angle_beta   90.00
_cell.angle_gamma   90.00
#
_symmetry.space_group_name_H-M   'P 1'
#
loop_
_entity.id
_entity.type
_entity.pdbx_description
1 polymer ?
#
loop_
_entity_poly.entity_id
_entity_poly.type
_entity_poly.pdbx_seq_one_letter_code
_entity_poly.pdbx_strand_id
1 'polypeptide(L)'
;MGREGLDSRDVFIIIMTATTTGIAKSPSSSSSTSTASRTLANTTCGGDRARTILKCLSLIRTIFSSDDLFWFGQYKACANTYKMDTYPYLEVNPSAATWLTPWQMRKMPDVHWVQFNSDPQHYTLMFYDSSNSNVKGLYTNILENKLTISTNHKTISDGDGGGGEVIRYEGPVNFRNFSSPFLILLFLQEYTVDISTEWRRRFLKPVYRFLGNFTREYNLDGPVAVNWALVSTDLYATEQNRISNIVDNCPHYIARALAKHERTFIPPNLHLYVGLYVSFTSASITYQSCCNEYKSNATVVYLNPLANGTAKAVDTRSGVMPNITISFVPFDQHQMEEFRHSLFTLVMVDPDIPEVYHSLGNSTYPLIHWMTINIIGKELSTGEEVHAYIGPLPPDENPHFYYFVLLKQPRRLKKEDLEGFYSDCGEALKGRCLFRMRQFVQAKDLVFAGATWMAIENDNIILNISSYYK
;
A
#
# COMPACT_ATOMS: atom_id res chain seq x y z
N MET A 1 -4.24 -49.92 -6.06
CA MET A 1 -3.75 -48.96 -7.09
C MET A 1 -3.99 -47.56 -6.56
N GLY A 2 -2.99 -46.99 -5.88
CA GLY A 2 -3.09 -45.65 -5.28
C GLY A 2 -2.88 -44.59 -6.35
N ARG A 3 -3.89 -43.76 -6.61
CA ARG A 3 -3.74 -42.52 -7.38
C ARG A 3 -3.37 -41.41 -6.40
N GLU A 4 -2.08 -41.13 -6.28
CA GLU A 4 -1.59 -39.96 -5.53
C GLU A 4 -1.97 -38.68 -6.30
N GLY A 5 -2.78 -37.81 -5.68
CA GLY A 5 -3.03 -36.43 -6.12
C GLY A 5 -1.96 -35.46 -5.58
N LEU A 6 -1.91 -34.24 -6.15
CA LEU A 6 -0.86 -33.22 -5.96
C LEU A 6 -0.35 -33.13 -4.52
N ASP A 7 0.92 -33.49 -4.29
CA ASP A 7 1.61 -33.15 -3.04
C ASP A 7 2.15 -31.71 -3.12
N SER A 8 2.44 -31.12 -1.96
CA SER A 8 3.24 -29.90 -1.79
C SER A 8 4.48 -29.82 -2.71
N ARG A 9 5.10 -30.97 -3.02
CA ARG A 9 6.22 -31.10 -3.97
C ARG A 9 5.83 -30.80 -5.42
N ASP A 10 4.63 -31.15 -5.86
CA ASP A 10 4.16 -30.93 -7.23
C ASP A 10 3.85 -29.43 -7.46
N VAL A 11 3.30 -28.76 -6.45
CA VAL A 11 3.15 -27.29 -6.43
C VAL A 11 4.54 -26.63 -6.45
N PHE A 12 5.50 -27.16 -5.69
CA PHE A 12 6.88 -26.68 -5.68
C PHE A 12 7.59 -26.88 -7.03
N ILE A 13 7.33 -27.99 -7.74
CA ILE A 13 7.89 -28.28 -9.07
C ILE A 13 7.31 -27.31 -10.11
N ILE A 14 6.01 -27.00 -10.07
CA ILE A 14 5.37 -25.97 -10.91
C ILE A 14 6.05 -24.60 -10.67
N ILE A 15 6.31 -24.24 -9.42
CA ILE A 15 6.98 -22.98 -9.04
C ILE A 15 8.46 -22.96 -9.46
N MET A 16 9.20 -24.06 -9.28
CA MET A 16 10.63 -24.19 -9.60
C MET A 16 10.89 -24.17 -11.12
N THR A 17 10.05 -24.85 -11.91
CA THR A 17 10.18 -24.85 -13.37
C THR A 17 9.85 -23.48 -13.99
N ALA A 18 8.85 -22.77 -13.45
CA ALA A 18 8.48 -21.41 -13.88
C ALA A 18 9.57 -20.36 -13.58
N THR A 19 10.37 -20.54 -12.53
CA THR A 19 11.48 -19.62 -12.19
C THR A 19 12.74 -19.90 -13.02
N THR A 20 13.00 -21.16 -13.41
CA THR A 20 14.17 -21.51 -14.24
C THR A 20 14.08 -21.08 -15.71
N THR A 21 12.88 -20.91 -16.27
CA THR A 21 12.69 -20.45 -17.65
C THR A 21 12.74 -18.92 -17.81
N GLY A 22 12.72 -18.17 -16.70
CA GLY A 22 12.78 -16.71 -16.68
C GLY A 22 14.19 -16.08 -16.71
N ILE A 23 15.26 -16.88 -16.72
CA ILE A 23 16.64 -16.37 -16.87
C ILE A 23 17.05 -16.48 -18.35
N ALA A 24 16.51 -15.58 -19.18
CA ALA A 24 16.98 -15.43 -20.55
C ALA A 24 18.06 -14.35 -20.63
N LYS A 25 19.27 -14.79 -21.00
CA LYS A 25 20.44 -13.97 -21.37
C LYS A 25 20.08 -12.87 -22.38
N SER A 26 20.77 -11.73 -22.29
CA SER A 26 20.65 -10.60 -23.21
C SER A 26 20.79 -11.01 -24.69
N PRO A 27 19.95 -10.52 -25.60
CA PRO A 27 20.23 -10.61 -27.02
C PRO A 27 20.80 -9.29 -27.55
N SER A 28 22.02 -9.39 -28.05
CA SER A 28 22.58 -8.49 -29.07
C SER A 28 21.73 -8.51 -30.34
N SER A 29 21.72 -7.36 -31.02
CA SER A 29 21.06 -7.03 -32.29
C SER A 29 21.19 -8.09 -33.41
N SER A 30 20.07 -8.44 -34.04
CA SER A 30 19.84 -8.29 -35.50
C SER A 30 18.51 -8.93 -35.93
N SER A 31 17.88 -8.27 -36.90
CA SER A 31 16.61 -8.54 -37.58
C SER A 31 16.46 -9.91 -38.24
N SER A 32 15.25 -10.49 -38.21
CA SER A 32 14.45 -10.84 -39.40
C SER A 32 13.17 -11.59 -39.03
N THR A 33 12.07 -11.18 -39.65
CA THR A 33 10.74 -11.80 -39.70
C THR A 33 10.75 -13.22 -40.26
N SER A 34 10.04 -14.16 -39.61
CA SER A 34 9.33 -15.23 -40.32
C SER A 34 8.14 -15.76 -39.50
N THR A 35 6.95 -15.60 -40.07
CA THR A 35 5.69 -16.19 -39.64
C THR A 35 5.74 -17.71 -39.86
N ALA A 36 5.67 -18.50 -38.79
CA ALA A 36 5.50 -19.95 -38.90
C ALA A 36 4.36 -20.39 -37.97
N SER A 37 3.17 -20.50 -38.56
CA SER A 37 2.02 -21.16 -37.94
C SER A 37 2.31 -22.66 -37.91
N ARG A 38 2.64 -23.21 -36.74
CA ARG A 38 2.76 -24.66 -36.53
C ARG A 38 1.48 -25.17 -35.89
N THR A 39 0.75 -25.95 -36.67
CA THR A 39 -0.39 -26.77 -36.27
C THR A 39 0.00 -27.66 -35.08
N LEU A 40 -0.68 -27.49 -33.94
CA LEU A 40 -0.55 -28.37 -32.77
C LEU A 40 -1.14 -29.75 -33.11
N ALA A 41 -0.30 -30.77 -33.14
CA ALA A 41 -0.70 -32.16 -33.34
C ALA A 41 -1.37 -32.70 -32.06
N ASN A 42 -2.46 -33.46 -32.24
CA ASN A 42 -3.11 -34.27 -31.21
C ASN A 42 -2.10 -35.26 -30.59
N THR A 43 -1.67 -34.99 -29.36
CA THR A 43 -0.93 -35.96 -28.53
C THR A 43 -1.84 -36.42 -27.40
N THR A 44 -2.16 -37.71 -27.36
CA THR A 44 -2.94 -38.35 -26.32
C THR A 44 -2.18 -38.34 -24.99
N CYS A 45 -2.81 -37.74 -23.97
CA CYS A 45 -2.25 -37.58 -22.63
C CYS A 45 -2.44 -38.85 -21.80
N GLY A 46 -1.46 -39.75 -21.81
CA GLY A 46 -1.44 -40.94 -20.96
C GLY A 46 -0.03 -41.42 -20.62
N GLY A 47 0.28 -41.52 -19.32
CA GLY A 47 1.44 -42.26 -18.80
C GLY A 47 2.62 -41.42 -18.29
N ASP A 48 2.99 -41.64 -17.02
CA ASP A 48 4.13 -41.14 -16.22
C ASP A 48 4.19 -39.66 -15.76
N ARG A 49 4.02 -39.47 -14.44
CA ARG A 49 3.23 -38.38 -13.85
C ARG A 49 3.87 -36.98 -13.84
N ALA A 50 5.15 -36.77 -13.55
CA ALA A 50 5.67 -35.40 -13.43
C ALA A 50 6.11 -34.77 -14.78
N ARG A 51 6.70 -35.57 -15.68
CA ARG A 51 7.14 -35.09 -17.01
C ARG A 51 6.00 -35.06 -18.05
N THR A 52 4.95 -35.85 -17.86
CA THR A 52 3.80 -35.87 -18.79
C THR A 52 2.77 -34.79 -18.48
N ILE A 53 2.61 -34.37 -17.21
CA ILE A 53 1.78 -33.18 -16.86
C ILE A 53 2.27 -31.94 -17.62
N LEU A 54 3.59 -31.70 -17.70
CA LEU A 54 4.17 -30.58 -18.44
C LEU A 54 3.93 -30.63 -19.95
N LYS A 55 3.71 -31.81 -20.54
CA LYS A 55 3.45 -31.96 -21.98
C LYS A 55 1.98 -31.71 -22.37
N CYS A 56 1.07 -31.78 -21.40
CA CYS A 56 -0.37 -31.65 -21.61
C CYS A 56 -0.98 -30.42 -20.94
N LEU A 57 -0.17 -29.63 -20.23
CA LEU A 57 -0.59 -28.40 -19.59
C LEU A 57 -0.95 -27.37 -20.67
N SER A 58 -2.22 -26.97 -20.73
CA SER A 58 -2.63 -25.87 -21.58
C SER A 58 -2.49 -24.52 -20.84
N LEU A 59 -2.46 -23.43 -21.61
CA LEU A 59 -2.45 -22.09 -21.05
C LEU A 59 -3.89 -21.60 -20.85
N ILE A 60 -4.14 -21.04 -19.67
CA ILE A 60 -5.35 -20.26 -19.42
C ILE A 60 -5.09 -18.85 -19.95
N ARG A 61 -6.03 -18.28 -20.70
CA ARG A 61 -6.01 -16.86 -21.03
C ARG A 61 -6.74 -16.09 -19.94
N THR A 62 -6.03 -15.18 -19.27
CA THR A 62 -6.58 -14.39 -18.16
C THR A 62 -6.48 -12.92 -18.49
N ILE A 63 -7.61 -12.23 -18.43
CA ILE A 63 -7.72 -10.82 -18.80
C ILE A 63 -8.40 -10.10 -17.65
N PHE A 64 -7.69 -9.13 -17.09
CA PHE A 64 -8.30 -8.15 -16.22
C PHE A 64 -8.83 -7.01 -17.09
N SER A 65 -10.13 -7.04 -17.35
CA SER A 65 -10.90 -6.02 -18.09
C SER A 65 -12.11 -5.60 -17.27
N SER A 66 -12.67 -4.42 -17.50
CA SER A 66 -14.05 -4.14 -17.06
C SER A 66 -14.75 -3.22 -18.03
N ASP A 67 -16.01 -3.54 -18.30
CA ASP A 67 -16.97 -2.63 -18.95
C ASP A 67 -17.45 -1.53 -18.00
N ASP A 68 -17.20 -1.69 -16.69
CA ASP A 68 -17.49 -0.66 -15.70
C ASP A 68 -16.40 0.43 -15.70
N LEU A 69 -16.85 1.67 -15.59
CA LEU A 69 -16.12 2.92 -15.40
C LEU A 69 -15.22 2.97 -14.13
N PHE A 70 -14.60 1.86 -13.71
CA PHE A 70 -13.83 1.72 -12.47
C PHE A 70 -12.46 1.00 -12.62
N TRP A 71 -11.91 0.90 -13.84
CA TRP A 71 -10.45 0.90 -14.03
C TRP A 71 -9.85 2.31 -13.87
N PHE A 72 -10.71 3.33 -13.91
CA PHE A 72 -10.44 4.68 -13.40
C PHE A 72 -10.56 4.65 -11.89
N GLY A 73 -9.62 5.26 -11.18
CA GLY A 73 -9.75 5.30 -9.74
C GLY A 73 -8.69 6.11 -9.06
N GLN A 74 -9.10 6.66 -7.93
CA GLN A 74 -8.19 7.05 -6.89
C GLN A 74 -8.36 6.10 -5.71
N TYR A 75 -7.27 5.67 -5.10
CA TYR A 75 -7.34 4.97 -3.82
C TYR A 75 -6.64 5.77 -2.75
N LYS A 76 -7.11 5.61 -1.52
CA LYS A 76 -6.42 6.16 -0.36
C LYS A 76 -5.50 5.08 0.19
N ALA A 77 -4.25 5.44 0.43
CA ALA A 77 -3.28 4.58 1.08
C ALA A 77 -2.27 5.43 1.85
N CYS A 78 -1.93 5.05 3.07
CA CYS A 78 -0.96 5.79 3.89
C CYS A 78 -1.31 7.29 4.01
N ALA A 79 -2.60 7.59 4.18
CA ALA A 79 -3.20 8.94 4.20
C ALA A 79 -3.16 9.74 2.88
N ASN A 80 -2.72 9.11 1.78
CA ASN A 80 -2.53 9.78 0.51
C ASN A 80 -3.52 9.26 -0.52
N THR A 81 -3.97 10.14 -1.41
CA THR A 81 -4.85 9.77 -2.52
C THR A 81 -4.02 9.60 -3.78
N TYR A 82 -3.98 8.37 -4.33
CA TYR A 82 -3.24 8.04 -5.55
C TYR A 82 -4.20 7.90 -6.70
N LYS A 83 -4.00 8.69 -7.74
CA LYS A 83 -4.69 8.54 -9.03
C LYS A 83 -3.88 7.58 -9.89
N MET A 84 -4.53 6.60 -10.48
CA MET A 84 -3.89 5.63 -11.36
C MET A 84 -4.25 5.88 -12.81
N ASP A 85 -3.28 5.71 -13.70
CA ASP A 85 -3.46 5.81 -15.14
C ASP A 85 -4.42 4.74 -15.66
N THR A 86 -5.01 5.03 -16.82
CA THR A 86 -6.00 4.18 -17.46
C THR A 86 -5.32 3.04 -18.20
N TYR A 87 -5.81 1.83 -17.97
CA TYR A 87 -5.44 0.66 -18.76
C TYR A 87 -6.71 0.12 -19.44
N PRO A 88 -6.73 -0.04 -20.78
CA PRO A 88 -7.92 -0.53 -21.48
C PRO A 88 -8.24 -1.99 -21.08
N TYR A 89 -7.20 -2.79 -20.84
CA TYR A 89 -7.25 -4.13 -20.28
C TYR A 89 -5.83 -4.54 -19.87
N LEU A 90 -5.72 -5.60 -19.08
CA LEU A 90 -4.45 -6.20 -18.69
C LEU A 90 -4.53 -7.72 -18.88
N GLU A 91 -3.81 -8.24 -19.88
CA GLU A 91 -3.70 -9.69 -20.11
C GLU A 91 -2.51 -10.26 -19.33
N VAL A 92 -2.74 -11.33 -18.56
CA VAL A 92 -1.68 -12.02 -17.82
C VAL A 92 -0.87 -12.85 -18.79
N ASN A 93 0.38 -12.45 -19.00
CA ASN A 93 1.34 -13.18 -19.81
C ASN A 93 2.45 -13.77 -18.93
N PRO A 94 2.44 -15.10 -18.68
CA PRO A 94 3.47 -15.80 -17.91
C PRO A 94 4.90 -15.64 -18.43
N SER A 95 5.06 -15.38 -19.72
CA SER A 95 6.35 -15.28 -20.40
C SER A 95 6.89 -13.86 -20.48
N ALA A 96 6.00 -12.87 -20.36
CA ALA A 96 6.42 -11.49 -20.17
C ALA A 96 6.87 -11.37 -18.72
N ALA A 97 8.12 -10.98 -18.47
CA ALA A 97 8.66 -10.75 -17.13
C ALA A 97 8.02 -9.54 -16.40
N THR A 98 6.77 -9.19 -16.74
CA THR A 98 5.99 -8.09 -16.21
C THR A 98 5.42 -8.47 -14.86
N TRP A 99 5.78 -7.70 -13.84
CA TRP A 99 5.19 -7.82 -12.51
C TRP A 99 3.87 -7.06 -12.47
N LEU A 100 2.83 -7.71 -11.95
CA LEU A 100 1.54 -7.10 -11.70
C LEU A 100 1.50 -6.54 -10.28
N THR A 101 0.59 -5.59 -10.05
CA THR A 101 0.37 -5.00 -8.73
C THR A 101 -0.94 -5.49 -8.11
N PRO A 102 -1.03 -5.57 -6.78
CA PRO A 102 -2.28 -5.82 -6.06
C PRO A 102 -3.45 -4.95 -6.53
N TRP A 103 -3.23 -3.66 -6.78
CA TRP A 103 -4.24 -2.77 -7.34
C TRP A 103 -4.76 -3.26 -8.70
N GLN A 104 -3.87 -3.63 -9.61
CA GLN A 104 -4.25 -4.15 -10.92
C GLN A 104 -5.06 -5.46 -10.80
N MET A 105 -4.72 -6.34 -9.87
CA MET A 105 -5.36 -7.65 -9.74
C MET A 105 -6.54 -7.68 -8.76
N ARG A 106 -6.97 -6.52 -8.22
CA ARG A 106 -7.98 -6.45 -7.14
C ARG A 106 -9.37 -6.91 -7.56
N LYS A 107 -9.69 -6.83 -8.85
CA LYS A 107 -10.98 -7.24 -9.42
C LYS A 107 -10.84 -8.61 -10.07
N MET A 108 -11.94 -9.34 -10.12
CA MET A 108 -11.97 -10.65 -10.77
C MET A 108 -11.65 -10.50 -12.26
N PRO A 109 -10.76 -11.34 -12.82
CA PRO A 109 -10.49 -11.35 -14.25
C PRO A 109 -11.55 -12.16 -15.02
N ASP A 110 -11.65 -11.88 -16.31
CA ASP A 110 -12.23 -12.81 -17.28
C ASP A 110 -11.19 -13.91 -17.58
N VAL A 111 -11.63 -15.15 -17.49
CA VAL A 111 -10.77 -16.33 -17.61
C VAL A 111 -11.31 -17.23 -18.71
N HIS A 112 -10.46 -17.58 -19.68
CA HIS A 112 -10.82 -18.43 -20.82
C HIS A 112 -9.81 -19.56 -20.97
N TRP A 113 -10.28 -20.73 -21.41
CA TRP A 113 -9.41 -21.86 -21.71
C TRP A 113 -9.88 -22.60 -22.96
N VAL A 114 -8.99 -23.45 -23.48
CA VAL A 114 -9.33 -24.37 -24.56
C VAL A 114 -10.20 -25.48 -23.98
N GLN A 115 -11.29 -25.83 -24.67
CA GLN A 115 -12.11 -26.97 -24.29
C GLN A 115 -11.34 -28.27 -24.56
N PHE A 116 -11.25 -29.14 -23.55
CA PHE A 116 -10.40 -30.33 -23.63
C PHE A 116 -11.10 -31.54 -24.28
N ASN A 117 -12.43 -31.65 -24.19
CA ASN A 117 -13.23 -32.77 -24.70
C ASN A 117 -14.57 -32.33 -25.32
N SER A 118 -15.19 -33.21 -26.12
CA SER A 118 -16.47 -33.00 -26.82
C SER A 118 -17.73 -33.30 -26.00
N ASP A 119 -17.59 -33.82 -24.77
CA ASP A 119 -18.70 -34.08 -23.84
C ASP A 119 -18.73 -33.00 -22.73
N PRO A 120 -19.89 -32.71 -22.10
CA PRO A 120 -19.98 -31.63 -21.13
C PRO A 120 -19.11 -31.95 -19.91
N GLN A 121 -17.99 -31.26 -19.83
CA GLN A 121 -17.01 -31.41 -18.77
C GLN A 121 -17.19 -30.27 -17.78
N HIS A 122 -17.29 -30.62 -16.50
CA HIS A 122 -17.35 -29.63 -15.43
C HIS A 122 -15.92 -29.20 -15.07
N TYR A 123 -15.71 -27.93 -14.80
CA TYR A 123 -14.41 -27.38 -14.42
C TYR A 123 -14.44 -26.77 -13.02
N THR A 124 -13.34 -27.00 -12.29
CA THR A 124 -13.02 -26.28 -11.06
C THR A 124 -11.88 -25.30 -11.33
N LEU A 125 -12.14 -24.02 -11.14
CA LEU A 125 -11.15 -22.95 -11.25
C LEU A 125 -10.75 -22.45 -9.86
N MET A 126 -9.44 -22.39 -9.62
CA MET A 126 -8.87 -21.95 -8.36
C MET A 126 -7.85 -20.82 -8.56
N PHE A 127 -8.04 -19.73 -7.82
CA PHE A 127 -7.06 -18.67 -7.68
C PHE A 127 -6.27 -18.91 -6.39
N TYR A 128 -4.95 -18.94 -6.47
CA TYR A 128 -4.09 -19.37 -5.36
C TYR A 128 -2.89 -18.44 -5.19
N ASP A 129 -2.78 -17.81 -4.01
CA ASP A 129 -1.59 -17.05 -3.61
C ASP A 129 -0.60 -18.00 -2.92
N SER A 130 0.44 -18.38 -3.66
CA SER A 130 1.41 -19.38 -3.19
C SER A 130 2.23 -18.91 -1.99
N SER A 131 2.49 -17.60 -1.87
CA SER A 131 3.33 -17.04 -0.79
C SER A 131 2.73 -17.16 0.60
N ASN A 132 1.40 -17.06 0.70
CA ASN A 132 0.65 -17.22 1.93
C ASN A 132 -0.11 -18.55 1.94
N SER A 133 0.00 -19.31 0.85
CA SER A 133 -0.71 -20.55 0.60
C SER A 133 -2.22 -20.42 0.75
N ASN A 134 -2.79 -19.29 0.37
CA ASN A 134 -4.22 -19.01 0.53
C ASN A 134 -4.97 -19.21 -0.78
N VAL A 135 -6.14 -19.84 -0.71
CA VAL A 135 -7.08 -19.85 -1.83
C VAL A 135 -7.80 -18.51 -1.86
N LYS A 136 -7.65 -17.82 -2.98
CA LYS A 136 -8.13 -16.47 -3.23
C LYS A 136 -9.41 -16.43 -4.07
N GLY A 137 -9.85 -17.58 -4.56
CA GLY A 137 -11.11 -17.74 -5.25
C GLY A 137 -11.26 -19.20 -5.66
N LEU A 138 -12.48 -19.74 -5.58
CA LEU A 138 -12.78 -21.12 -5.91
C LEU A 138 -14.17 -21.21 -6.53
N TYR A 139 -14.21 -21.71 -7.75
CA TYR A 139 -15.41 -21.86 -8.56
C TYR A 139 -15.46 -23.29 -9.07
N THR A 140 -16.61 -23.95 -8.94
CA THR A 140 -16.78 -25.37 -9.30
C THR A 140 -17.93 -25.53 -10.28
N ASN A 141 -18.06 -26.68 -10.94
CA ASN A 141 -19.17 -27.03 -11.82
C ASN A 141 -19.30 -26.12 -13.06
N ILE A 142 -18.25 -25.39 -13.43
CA ILE A 142 -18.28 -24.52 -14.61
C ILE A 142 -18.46 -25.40 -15.85
N LEU A 143 -19.47 -25.12 -16.68
CA LEU A 143 -19.78 -25.91 -17.88
C LEU A 143 -19.15 -25.33 -19.15
N GLU A 144 -18.96 -24.02 -19.16
CA GLU A 144 -18.38 -23.30 -20.29
C GLU A 144 -16.84 -23.32 -20.21
N ASN A 145 -16.18 -23.05 -21.33
CA ASN A 145 -14.73 -22.85 -21.37
C ASN A 145 -14.29 -21.43 -20.97
N LYS A 146 -15.12 -20.75 -20.17
CA LYS A 146 -14.90 -19.39 -19.69
C LYS A 146 -15.56 -19.16 -18.33
N LEU A 147 -15.02 -18.20 -17.60
CA LEU A 147 -15.62 -17.60 -16.40
C LEU A 147 -15.44 -16.08 -16.51
N THR A 148 -16.54 -15.33 -16.52
CA THR A 148 -16.55 -13.86 -16.73
C THR A 148 -17.21 -13.11 -15.59
N ILE A 149 -16.89 -11.82 -15.41
CA ILE A 149 -17.38 -10.98 -14.31
C ILE A 149 -18.92 -10.96 -14.19
N SER A 150 -19.64 -10.99 -15.30
CA SER A 150 -21.11 -11.01 -15.36
C SER A 150 -21.75 -12.24 -14.69
N THR A 151 -21.00 -13.33 -14.55
CA THR A 151 -21.48 -14.56 -13.89
C THR A 151 -21.63 -14.42 -12.37
N ASN A 152 -21.11 -13.36 -11.75
CA ASN A 152 -21.21 -13.12 -10.30
C ASN A 152 -22.38 -12.21 -9.87
N HIS A 153 -23.02 -11.49 -10.80
CA HIS A 153 -24.22 -10.69 -10.48
C HIS A 153 -25.51 -11.50 -10.57
N LYS A 154 -25.49 -12.59 -11.34
CA LYS A 154 -26.45 -13.67 -11.17
C LYS A 154 -25.96 -14.48 -9.98
N THR A 155 -26.66 -14.43 -8.86
CA THR A 155 -26.61 -15.56 -7.92
C THR A 155 -26.72 -16.82 -8.76
N ILE A 156 -25.72 -17.70 -8.66
CA ILE A 156 -25.75 -19.01 -9.30
C ILE A 156 -26.82 -19.83 -8.56
N SER A 157 -28.07 -19.51 -8.87
CA SER A 157 -29.26 -20.15 -8.36
C SER A 157 -30.29 -20.42 -9.45
N ASP A 158 -30.14 -19.89 -10.68
CA ASP A 158 -31.16 -20.07 -11.70
C ASP A 158 -30.56 -20.28 -13.11
N GLY A 159 -30.50 -21.55 -13.50
CA GLY A 159 -30.64 -22.03 -14.88
C GLY A 159 -29.56 -21.62 -15.91
N ASP A 160 -28.89 -22.65 -16.42
CA ASP A 160 -28.28 -22.73 -17.78
C ASP A 160 -26.82 -22.27 -18.02
N GLY A 161 -26.00 -22.09 -16.97
CA GLY A 161 -24.55 -21.76 -17.13
C GLY A 161 -23.58 -22.25 -16.03
N GLY A 162 -24.06 -23.01 -15.04
CA GLY A 162 -23.31 -24.07 -14.33
C GLY A 162 -22.28 -23.78 -13.23
N GLY A 163 -21.49 -22.71 -13.26
CA GLY A 163 -20.38 -22.56 -12.29
C GLY A 163 -20.79 -22.03 -10.90
N GLY A 164 -20.69 -22.83 -9.82
CA GLY A 164 -20.96 -22.41 -8.43
C GLY A 164 -19.79 -21.70 -7.73
N GLU A 165 -20.02 -20.50 -7.19
CA GLU A 165 -19.08 -19.75 -6.34
C GLU A 165 -18.97 -20.44 -4.97
N VAL A 166 -17.79 -20.99 -4.68
CA VAL A 166 -17.48 -21.59 -3.36
C VAL A 166 -16.75 -20.58 -2.49
N ILE A 167 -15.76 -19.90 -3.07
CA ILE A 167 -15.00 -18.80 -2.46
C ILE A 167 -14.95 -17.68 -3.48
N ARG A 168 -15.48 -16.52 -3.08
CA ARG A 168 -15.42 -15.30 -3.88
C ARG A 168 -13.98 -14.90 -4.17
N TYR A 169 -13.73 -14.45 -5.40
CA TYR A 169 -12.43 -13.89 -5.75
C TYR A 169 -12.06 -12.69 -4.87
N GLU A 170 -10.89 -12.77 -4.25
CA GLU A 170 -10.17 -11.69 -3.60
C GLU A 170 -8.81 -11.52 -4.28
N GLY A 171 -8.48 -10.28 -4.63
CA GLY A 171 -7.17 -9.98 -5.19
C GLY A 171 -6.01 -10.33 -4.24
N PRO A 172 -4.80 -10.53 -4.78
CA PRO A 172 -3.61 -10.65 -3.96
C PRO A 172 -3.33 -9.33 -3.23
N VAL A 173 -2.84 -9.41 -1.99
CA VAL A 173 -2.49 -8.25 -1.14
C VAL A 173 -1.05 -8.35 -0.65
N ASN A 174 -0.13 -8.57 -1.58
CA ASN A 174 1.29 -8.72 -1.26
C ASN A 174 1.86 -7.40 -0.74
N PHE A 175 2.25 -7.38 0.55
CA PHE A 175 2.85 -6.22 1.22
C PHE A 175 4.37 -6.32 1.35
N ARG A 176 4.98 -7.40 0.85
CA ARG A 176 6.41 -7.68 0.99
C ARG A 176 7.20 -7.01 -0.13
N ASN A 177 8.47 -6.72 0.13
CA ASN A 177 9.37 -6.08 -0.83
C ASN A 177 9.87 -7.01 -1.96
N PHE A 178 9.33 -8.22 -2.06
CA PHE A 178 9.62 -9.18 -3.12
C PHE A 178 8.32 -9.68 -3.76
N SER A 179 8.39 -10.12 -5.02
CA SER A 179 7.22 -10.59 -5.75
C SER A 179 6.74 -11.97 -5.28
N SER A 180 5.42 -12.18 -5.31
CA SER A 180 4.76 -13.44 -4.97
C SER A 180 4.15 -14.08 -6.23
N PRO A 181 4.33 -15.38 -6.48
CA PRO A 181 3.58 -16.08 -7.53
C PRO A 181 2.10 -16.23 -7.15
N PHE A 182 1.22 -15.73 -8.01
CA PHE A 182 -0.22 -15.92 -7.95
C PHE A 182 -0.64 -16.85 -9.09
N LEU A 183 -1.21 -18.01 -8.75
CA LEU A 183 -1.52 -19.08 -9.67
C LEU A 183 -3.03 -19.11 -9.97
N ILE A 184 -3.36 -19.42 -11.22
CA ILE A 184 -4.70 -19.68 -11.71
C ILE A 184 -4.68 -21.12 -12.21
N LEU A 185 -5.37 -22.00 -11.49
CA LEU A 185 -5.33 -23.45 -11.69
C LEU A 185 -6.70 -23.92 -12.16
N LEU A 186 -6.73 -24.68 -13.26
CA LEU A 186 -7.93 -25.31 -13.77
C LEU A 186 -7.86 -26.82 -13.59
N PHE A 187 -8.90 -27.39 -12.99
CA PHE A 187 -9.07 -28.82 -12.82
C PHE A 187 -10.31 -29.30 -13.56
N LEU A 188 -10.25 -30.52 -14.09
CA LEU A 188 -11.38 -31.24 -14.63
C LEU A 188 -12.14 -31.92 -13.50
N GLN A 189 -13.46 -31.95 -13.65
CA GLN A 189 -14.35 -32.72 -12.80
C GLN A 189 -15.04 -33.80 -13.64
N GLU A 190 -15.12 -35.00 -13.08
CA GLU A 190 -15.88 -36.09 -13.66
C GLU A 190 -17.40 -35.91 -13.45
N TYR A 191 -17.77 -35.27 -12.35
CA TYR A 191 -19.16 -35.03 -11.93
C TYR A 191 -19.30 -33.67 -11.23
N THR A 192 -20.54 -33.24 -11.02
CA THR A 192 -20.81 -32.05 -10.19
C THR A 192 -20.31 -32.29 -8.76
N VAL A 193 -19.59 -31.32 -8.22
CA VAL A 193 -19.08 -31.37 -6.84
C VAL A 193 -19.81 -30.34 -6.00
N ASP A 194 -20.14 -30.72 -4.77
CA ASP A 194 -20.63 -29.80 -3.74
C ASP A 194 -19.59 -29.69 -2.63
N ILE A 195 -18.98 -28.51 -2.51
CA ILE A 195 -17.90 -28.30 -1.55
C ILE A 195 -18.47 -28.11 -0.15
N SER A 196 -18.07 -29.00 0.75
CA SER A 196 -18.60 -29.08 2.11
C SER A 196 -18.28 -27.83 2.92
N THR A 197 -19.11 -27.54 3.91
CA THR A 197 -18.89 -26.43 4.86
C THR A 197 -17.55 -26.56 5.60
N GLU A 198 -17.09 -27.79 5.85
CA GLU A 198 -15.78 -28.02 6.46
C GLU A 198 -14.65 -27.56 5.55
N TRP A 199 -14.71 -27.91 4.27
CA TRP A 199 -13.74 -27.45 3.28
C TRP A 199 -13.73 -25.95 3.11
N ARG A 200 -14.91 -25.33 3.04
CA ARG A 200 -15.06 -23.86 3.01
C ARG A 200 -14.35 -23.20 4.20
N ARG A 201 -14.48 -23.76 5.41
CA ARG A 201 -13.79 -23.26 6.61
C ARG A 201 -12.28 -23.50 6.57
N ARG A 202 -11.81 -24.62 6.02
CA ARG A 202 -10.38 -24.92 5.89
C ARG A 202 -9.69 -23.90 4.99
N PHE A 203 -10.33 -23.48 3.90
CA PHE A 203 -9.80 -22.47 2.99
C PHE A 203 -9.69 -21.05 3.57
N LEU A 204 -10.29 -20.75 4.73
CA LEU A 204 -10.08 -19.50 5.46
C LEU A 204 -8.69 -19.42 6.13
N LYS A 205 -7.91 -20.50 6.09
CA LYS A 205 -6.56 -20.61 6.67
C LYS A 205 -5.55 -20.99 5.58
N PRO A 206 -4.24 -20.71 5.76
CA PRO A 206 -3.19 -21.20 4.87
C PRO A 206 -3.28 -22.71 4.59
N VAL A 207 -3.30 -23.06 3.29
CA VAL A 207 -3.78 -24.31 2.70
C VAL A 207 -2.65 -25.27 2.30
N TYR A 208 -1.38 -24.92 2.50
CA TYR A 208 -0.23 -25.67 1.98
C TYR A 208 -0.20 -27.15 2.37
N ARG A 209 -0.90 -27.55 3.44
CA ARG A 209 -0.93 -28.93 3.94
C ARG A 209 -2.02 -29.81 3.35
N PHE A 210 -3.01 -29.25 2.65
CA PHE A 210 -4.23 -30.01 2.34
C PHE A 210 -4.79 -29.79 0.93
N LEU A 211 -4.15 -29.01 0.06
CA LEU A 211 -4.60 -28.86 -1.35
C LEU A 211 -4.66 -30.21 -2.09
N GLY A 212 -3.68 -31.09 -1.86
CA GLY A 212 -3.71 -32.46 -2.40
C GLY A 212 -4.81 -33.34 -1.85
N ASN A 213 -5.22 -33.11 -0.60
CA ASN A 213 -6.35 -33.82 -0.01
C ASN A 213 -7.66 -33.35 -0.65
N PHE A 214 -7.79 -32.05 -0.91
CA PHE A 214 -8.96 -31.48 -1.58
C PHE A 214 -9.18 -32.09 -2.96
N THR A 215 -8.15 -32.09 -3.81
CA THR A 215 -8.27 -32.62 -5.18
C THR A 215 -8.57 -34.11 -5.18
N ARG A 216 -7.98 -34.88 -4.24
CA ARG A 216 -8.29 -36.31 -4.09
C ARG A 216 -9.71 -36.58 -3.60
N GLU A 217 -10.18 -35.85 -2.60
CA GLU A 217 -11.52 -36.06 -2.01
C GLU A 217 -12.64 -35.77 -3.01
N TYR A 218 -12.45 -34.74 -3.85
CA TYR A 218 -13.42 -34.36 -4.88
C TYR A 218 -13.12 -34.94 -6.26
N ASN A 219 -12.15 -35.86 -6.38
CA ASN A 219 -11.76 -36.52 -7.62
C ASN A 219 -11.50 -35.52 -8.77
N LEU A 220 -10.78 -34.44 -8.47
CA LEU A 220 -10.39 -33.42 -9.44
C LEU A 220 -9.15 -33.89 -10.21
N ASP A 221 -9.24 -33.89 -11.55
CA ASP A 221 -8.12 -34.23 -12.43
C ASP A 221 -7.41 -32.96 -12.92
N GLY A 222 -6.08 -32.94 -12.88
CA GLY A 222 -5.27 -31.77 -13.23
C GLY A 222 -4.22 -31.36 -12.18
N PRO A 223 -3.70 -30.10 -12.24
CA PRO A 223 -4.19 -29.02 -13.10
C PRO A 223 -3.98 -29.33 -14.58
N VAL A 224 -5.02 -29.12 -15.39
CA VAL A 224 -4.98 -29.34 -16.85
C VAL A 224 -4.66 -28.07 -17.63
N ALA A 225 -4.90 -26.91 -17.00
CA ALA A 225 -4.45 -25.62 -17.49
C ALA A 225 -3.91 -24.77 -16.34
N VAL A 226 -2.95 -23.90 -16.66
CA VAL A 226 -2.41 -22.91 -15.72
C VAL A 226 -2.25 -21.55 -16.38
N ASN A 227 -2.38 -20.50 -15.58
CA ASN A 227 -1.76 -19.20 -15.83
C ASN A 227 -1.21 -18.68 -14.48
N TRP A 228 -0.23 -17.79 -14.51
CA TRP A 228 0.35 -17.24 -13.30
C TRP A 228 0.92 -15.83 -13.55
N ALA A 229 0.99 -15.06 -12.47
CA ALA A 229 1.61 -13.75 -12.46
C ALA A 229 2.57 -13.62 -11.27
N LEU A 230 3.65 -12.87 -11.46
CA LEU A 230 4.43 -12.34 -10.34
C LEU A 230 3.75 -11.07 -9.82
N VAL A 231 3.34 -11.10 -8.57
CA VAL A 231 2.65 -9.99 -7.91
C VAL A 231 3.64 -9.25 -7.04
N SER A 232 4.00 -8.04 -7.44
CA SER A 232 4.81 -7.11 -6.65
C SER A 232 4.01 -6.53 -5.46
N THR A 233 4.56 -5.53 -4.77
CA THR A 233 3.84 -4.76 -3.75
C THR A 233 3.49 -3.37 -4.28
N ASP A 234 2.39 -2.81 -3.80
CA ASP A 234 2.02 -1.42 -4.01
C ASP A 234 1.47 -0.81 -2.70
N LEU A 235 1.15 0.48 -2.76
CA LEU A 235 0.60 1.19 -1.60
C LEU A 235 -0.85 0.77 -1.31
N TYR A 236 -1.57 0.25 -2.30
CA TYR A 236 -2.90 -0.33 -2.09
C TYR A 236 -2.84 -1.54 -1.16
N ALA A 237 -1.98 -2.53 -1.45
CA ALA A 237 -1.79 -3.68 -0.58
C ALA A 237 -1.27 -3.28 0.80
N THR A 238 -0.37 -2.30 0.87
CA THR A 238 0.10 -1.75 2.14
C THR A 238 -1.06 -1.26 3.00
N GLU A 239 -1.97 -0.47 2.41
CA GLU A 239 -3.14 0.04 3.12
C GLU A 239 -4.13 -1.06 3.50
N GLN A 240 -4.39 -2.03 2.61
CA GLN A 240 -5.28 -3.15 2.93
C GLN A 240 -4.77 -3.93 4.15
N ASN A 241 -3.47 -4.24 4.21
CA ASN A 241 -2.89 -4.94 5.35
C ASN A 241 -2.90 -4.11 6.64
N ARG A 242 -2.73 -2.78 6.53
CA ARG A 242 -2.85 -1.86 7.66
C ARG A 242 -4.27 -1.85 8.23
N ILE A 243 -5.29 -1.72 7.37
CA ILE A 243 -6.71 -1.73 7.79
C ILE A 243 -7.11 -3.10 8.37
N SER A 244 -6.52 -4.19 7.87
CA SER A 244 -6.70 -5.53 8.42
C SER A 244 -5.90 -5.79 9.70
N ASN A 245 -5.17 -4.82 10.24
CA ASN A 245 -4.29 -4.95 11.40
C ASN A 245 -3.26 -6.09 11.28
N ILE A 246 -2.77 -6.36 10.06
CA ILE A 246 -1.77 -7.40 9.79
C ILE A 246 -0.36 -6.80 9.93
N VAL A 247 -0.10 -5.71 9.22
CA VAL A 247 1.17 -4.98 9.24
C VAL A 247 0.95 -3.57 8.75
N ASP A 248 1.70 -2.61 9.30
CA ASP A 248 1.72 -1.24 8.81
C ASP A 248 3.08 -0.89 8.20
N ASN A 249 3.16 -0.94 6.87
CA ASN A 249 4.36 -0.55 6.13
C ASN A 249 4.33 0.93 5.69
N CYS A 250 3.29 1.70 6.00
CA CYS A 250 3.23 3.11 5.63
C CYS A 250 4.42 3.94 6.17
N PRO A 251 4.86 3.76 7.44
CA PRO A 251 6.04 4.45 7.96
C PRO A 251 7.31 4.21 7.13
N HIS A 252 7.47 3.02 6.53
CA HIS A 252 8.63 2.71 5.68
C HIS A 252 8.65 3.57 4.40
N TYR A 253 7.52 3.70 3.72
CA TYR A 253 7.42 4.54 2.51
C TYR A 253 7.62 6.02 2.83
N ILE A 254 7.07 6.49 3.95
CA ILE A 254 7.28 7.85 4.44
C ILE A 254 8.76 8.09 4.76
N ALA A 255 9.44 7.17 5.43
CA ALA A 255 10.87 7.29 5.74
C ALA A 255 11.71 7.43 4.47
N ARG A 256 11.43 6.60 3.45
CA ARG A 256 12.14 6.66 2.15
C ARG A 256 11.90 7.96 1.39
N ALA A 257 10.69 8.51 1.46
CA ALA A 257 10.39 9.80 0.85
C ALA A 257 11.05 10.94 1.61
N LEU A 258 10.98 10.93 2.94
CA LEU A 258 11.60 11.94 3.81
C LEU A 258 13.12 11.99 3.64
N ALA A 259 13.78 10.83 3.51
CA ALA A 259 15.22 10.75 3.29
C ALA A 259 15.69 11.49 2.02
N LYS A 260 14.83 11.66 1.00
CA LYS A 260 15.15 12.40 -0.23
C LYS A 260 15.13 13.92 -0.06
N HIS A 261 14.60 14.44 1.05
CA HIS A 261 14.56 15.88 1.32
C HIS A 261 15.92 16.41 1.81
N GLU A 262 16.87 15.53 2.13
CA GLU A 262 18.27 15.87 2.47
C GLU A 262 18.42 16.93 3.59
N ARG A 263 17.49 16.96 4.56
CA ARG A 263 17.53 17.94 5.65
C ARG A 263 18.55 17.54 6.72
N THR A 264 19.25 18.54 7.26
CA THR A 264 20.36 18.37 8.21
C THR A 264 19.99 17.65 9.50
N PHE A 265 18.71 17.73 9.90
CA PHE A 265 18.16 17.09 11.10
C PHE A 265 17.61 15.67 10.83
N ILE A 266 17.52 15.24 9.57
CA ILE A 266 17.10 13.88 9.22
C ILE A 266 18.32 12.95 9.31
N PRO A 267 18.26 11.87 10.10
CA PRO A 267 19.35 10.92 10.19
C PRO A 267 19.52 10.12 8.88
N PRO A 268 20.75 9.73 8.50
CA PRO A 268 20.99 9.00 7.24
C PRO A 268 20.34 7.61 7.20
N ASN A 269 20.23 6.94 8.36
CA ASN A 269 19.58 5.64 8.50
C ASN A 269 18.20 5.80 9.15
N LEU A 270 17.33 6.61 8.53
CA LEU A 270 16.00 6.87 9.04
C LEU A 270 15.13 5.61 8.98
N HIS A 271 14.64 5.17 10.14
CA HIS A 271 13.67 4.10 10.26
C HIS A 271 12.47 4.58 11.06
N LEU A 272 11.30 4.61 10.41
CA LEU A 272 10.03 4.95 11.05
C LEU A 272 9.20 3.68 11.22
N TYR A 273 8.49 3.58 12.34
CA TYR A 273 7.65 2.42 12.69
C TYR A 273 6.28 2.82 13.25
N VAL A 274 6.02 4.12 13.39
CA VAL A 274 4.75 4.69 13.85
C VAL A 274 4.16 5.53 12.74
N GLY A 275 2.89 5.28 12.41
CA GLY A 275 2.11 6.13 11.51
C GLY A 275 1.75 7.43 12.21
N LEU A 276 2.15 8.56 11.63
CA LEU A 276 1.79 9.90 12.11
C LEU A 276 0.91 10.58 11.06
N TYR A 277 -0.37 10.73 11.37
CA TYR A 277 -1.34 11.34 10.48
C TYR A 277 -1.82 12.66 11.07
N VAL A 278 -1.82 13.70 10.24
CA VAL A 278 -2.15 15.06 10.64
C VAL A 278 -3.26 15.58 9.73
N SER A 279 -4.26 16.21 10.31
CA SER A 279 -5.31 16.89 9.55
C SER A 279 -5.71 18.22 10.20
N PHE A 280 -6.16 19.18 9.41
CA PHE A 280 -6.67 20.46 9.86
C PHE A 280 -8.13 20.62 9.44
N THR A 281 -8.99 20.96 10.39
CA THR A 281 -10.41 21.25 10.13
C THR A 281 -10.61 22.77 10.22
N SER A 282 -10.62 23.44 9.06
CA SER A 282 -10.76 24.89 8.97
C SER A 282 -12.23 25.27 8.70
N ALA A 283 -12.79 26.14 9.53
CA ALA A 283 -14.11 26.71 9.28
C ALA A 283 -14.04 27.78 8.19
N SER A 284 -15.18 28.01 7.51
CA SER A 284 -15.30 29.12 6.56
C SER A 284 -15.00 30.44 7.26
N ILE A 285 -14.19 31.27 6.61
CA ILE A 285 -13.77 32.56 7.17
C ILE A 285 -13.69 33.60 6.06
N THR A 286 -14.08 34.83 6.40
CA THR A 286 -13.83 36.03 5.62
C THR A 286 -12.77 36.87 6.33
N TYR A 287 -11.78 37.35 5.60
CA TYR A 287 -10.68 38.14 6.15
C TYR A 287 -10.25 39.24 5.18
N GLN A 288 -9.69 40.32 5.72
CA GLN A 288 -9.18 41.45 4.95
C GLN A 288 -7.67 41.32 4.80
N SER A 289 -7.13 41.48 3.59
CA SER A 289 -5.68 41.51 3.37
C SER A 289 -5.34 42.53 2.30
N CYS A 290 -4.34 43.38 2.53
CA CYS A 290 -3.98 44.45 1.60
C CYS A 290 -5.21 45.26 1.08
N CYS A 291 -6.12 45.60 1.99
CA CYS A 291 -7.37 46.33 1.71
C CYS A 291 -8.39 45.59 0.81
N ASN A 292 -8.22 44.29 0.58
CA ASN A 292 -9.15 43.45 -0.16
C ASN A 292 -9.79 42.40 0.75
N GLU A 293 -11.07 42.12 0.51
CA GLU A 293 -11.79 41.04 1.19
C GLU A 293 -11.55 39.70 0.51
N TYR A 294 -11.19 38.70 1.29
CA TYR A 294 -11.03 37.33 0.85
C TYR A 294 -11.94 36.41 1.65
N LYS A 295 -12.41 35.35 0.99
CA LYS A 295 -13.22 34.31 1.61
C LYS A 295 -12.58 32.94 1.39
N SER A 296 -12.34 32.22 2.48
CA SER A 296 -12.01 30.79 2.43
C SER A 296 -13.22 29.98 2.89
N ASN A 297 -13.55 28.93 2.15
CA ASN A 297 -14.64 28.02 2.51
C ASN A 297 -14.17 27.02 3.56
N ALA A 298 -15.12 26.43 4.29
CA ALA A 298 -14.79 25.37 5.25
C ALA A 298 -14.19 24.17 4.52
N THR A 299 -13.13 23.59 5.07
CA THR A 299 -12.41 22.47 4.46
C THR A 299 -11.70 21.62 5.50
N VAL A 300 -11.37 20.39 5.12
CA VAL A 300 -10.49 19.51 5.89
C VAL A 300 -9.26 19.19 5.07
N VAL A 301 -8.10 19.63 5.55
CA VAL A 301 -6.81 19.36 4.92
C VAL A 301 -6.20 18.14 5.60
N TYR A 302 -5.93 17.09 4.84
CA TYR A 302 -5.15 15.94 5.31
C TYR A 302 -3.73 16.08 4.78
N LEU A 303 -2.73 15.93 5.64
CA LEU A 303 -1.35 15.99 5.19
C LEU A 303 -1.02 14.75 4.36
N ASN A 304 -0.42 15.01 3.20
CA ASN A 304 -0.12 13.99 2.21
C ASN A 304 1.36 14.06 1.81
N PRO A 305 2.25 13.44 2.59
CA PRO A 305 3.69 13.55 2.36
C PRO A 305 4.19 12.82 1.10
N LEU A 306 3.42 11.88 0.55
CA LEU A 306 3.85 11.10 -0.63
C LEU A 306 3.29 11.62 -1.96
N ALA A 307 2.42 12.63 -1.95
CA ALA A 307 1.92 13.27 -3.15
C ALA A 307 2.54 14.66 -3.33
N ASN A 308 2.58 15.11 -4.57
CA ASN A 308 2.94 16.48 -4.90
C ASN A 308 1.70 17.36 -4.69
N GLY A 309 1.78 18.32 -3.78
CA GLY A 309 0.73 19.29 -3.53
C GLY A 309 1.07 20.26 -2.41
N THR A 310 0.43 21.42 -2.43
CA THR A 310 0.52 22.45 -1.39
C THR A 310 -0.80 22.53 -0.63
N ALA A 311 -0.71 22.90 0.64
CA ALA A 311 -1.86 23.35 1.42
C ALA A 311 -1.79 24.87 1.61
N LYS A 312 -2.94 25.47 1.96
CA LYS A 312 -3.05 26.92 2.14
C LYS A 312 -2.73 27.31 3.58
N ALA A 313 -2.04 28.44 3.74
CA ALA A 313 -1.74 29.00 5.05
C ALA A 313 -3.04 29.34 5.82
N VAL A 314 -4.09 29.80 5.13
CA VAL A 314 -5.39 30.07 5.78
C VAL A 314 -5.95 28.84 6.48
N ASP A 315 -5.81 27.65 5.90
CA ASP A 315 -6.42 26.43 6.43
C ASP A 315 -5.59 25.79 7.55
N THR A 316 -4.36 26.28 7.75
CA THR A 316 -3.39 25.77 8.75
C THR A 316 -2.93 26.86 9.74
N ARG A 317 -3.55 28.04 9.73
CA ARG A 317 -3.23 29.19 10.61
C ARG A 317 -3.26 28.84 12.11
N SER A 318 -2.61 29.63 12.97
CA SER A 318 -2.50 29.37 14.43
C SER A 318 -3.84 29.19 15.19
N GLY A 319 -4.95 29.65 14.62
CA GLY A 319 -6.29 29.41 15.18
C GLY A 319 -6.95 28.09 14.77
N VAL A 320 -6.28 27.28 13.94
CA VAL A 320 -6.75 25.96 13.48
C VAL A 320 -5.79 24.91 14.01
N MET A 321 -6.15 24.30 15.14
CA MET A 321 -5.32 23.29 15.77
C MET A 321 -5.22 22.02 14.90
N PRO A 322 -4.02 21.45 14.73
CA PRO A 322 -3.86 20.18 14.03
C PRO A 322 -4.47 19.03 14.83
N ASN A 323 -5.26 18.19 14.17
CA ASN A 323 -5.69 16.91 14.71
C ASN A 323 -4.63 15.85 14.39
N ILE A 324 -4.11 15.19 15.42
CA ILE A 324 -3.02 14.21 15.32
C ILE A 324 -3.54 12.82 15.62
N THR A 325 -3.28 11.89 14.71
CA THR A 325 -3.53 10.46 14.93
C THR A 325 -2.21 9.70 14.86
N ILE A 326 -1.88 9.05 15.97
CA ILE A 326 -0.72 8.16 16.09
C ILE A 326 -1.22 6.72 15.92
N SER A 327 -0.67 5.99 14.95
CA SER A 327 -1.03 4.61 14.64
C SER A 327 0.17 3.69 14.77
N PHE A 328 -0.06 2.52 15.36
CA PHE A 328 0.96 1.48 15.52
C PHE A 328 0.28 0.13 15.39
N VAL A 329 0.82 -0.73 14.51
CA VAL A 329 0.37 -2.11 14.34
C VAL A 329 1.45 -3.03 14.92
N PRO A 330 1.21 -3.64 16.11
CA PRO A 330 2.19 -4.48 16.76
C PRO A 330 2.26 -5.88 16.11
N PHE A 331 3.43 -6.50 16.10
CA PHE A 331 3.57 -7.91 15.69
C PHE A 331 3.12 -8.89 16.79
N ASP A 332 3.25 -8.49 18.05
CA ASP A 332 2.88 -9.28 19.22
C ASP A 332 2.38 -8.42 20.39
N GLN A 333 1.93 -9.08 21.46
CA GLN A 333 1.41 -8.38 22.64
C GLN A 333 2.48 -7.61 23.41
N HIS A 334 3.74 -8.06 23.39
CA HIS A 334 4.83 -7.40 24.10
C HIS A 334 5.14 -6.03 23.48
N GLN A 335 5.23 -5.96 22.15
CA GLN A 335 5.41 -4.69 21.43
C GLN A 335 4.26 -3.72 21.68
N MET A 336 3.03 -4.22 21.73
CA MET A 336 1.88 -3.37 22.04
C MET A 336 1.99 -2.76 23.44
N GLU A 337 2.41 -3.56 24.42
CA GLU A 337 2.53 -3.11 25.80
C GLU A 337 3.70 -2.13 26.01
N GLU A 338 4.83 -2.38 25.34
CA GLU A 338 5.94 -1.44 25.30
C GLU A 338 5.52 -0.10 24.67
N PHE A 339 4.79 -0.15 23.55
CA PHE A 339 4.31 1.05 22.87
C PHE A 339 3.36 1.86 23.74
N ARG A 340 2.44 1.22 24.46
CA ARG A 340 1.47 1.89 25.35
C ARG A 340 2.11 2.72 26.46
N HIS A 341 3.30 2.32 26.92
CA HIS A 341 4.04 2.98 27.99
C HIS A 341 5.20 3.85 27.47
N SER A 342 5.46 3.83 26.17
CA SER A 342 6.49 4.65 25.55
C SER A 342 6.11 6.12 25.62
N LEU A 343 7.12 6.95 25.89
CA LEU A 343 6.99 8.40 25.89
C LEU A 343 7.44 8.95 24.54
N PHE A 344 6.72 9.93 24.02
CA PHE A 344 7.04 10.57 22.74
C PHE A 344 7.05 12.10 22.85
N THR A 345 7.92 12.72 22.06
CA THR A 345 7.90 14.15 21.75
C THR A 345 7.38 14.34 20.33
N LEU A 346 6.33 15.13 20.15
CA LEU A 346 5.89 15.62 18.85
C LEU A 346 6.49 17.00 18.63
N VAL A 347 7.12 17.24 17.49
CA VAL A 347 7.67 18.54 17.10
C VAL A 347 7.29 18.89 15.67
N MET A 348 6.93 20.16 15.44
CA MET A 348 6.74 20.73 14.11
C MET A 348 7.82 21.76 13.82
N VAL A 349 8.49 21.63 12.67
CA VAL A 349 9.60 22.50 12.26
C VAL A 349 9.53 22.93 10.80
N ASP A 350 9.99 24.16 10.52
CA ASP A 350 10.20 24.73 9.18
C ASP A 350 11.70 25.00 8.96
N PRO A 351 12.40 24.21 8.10
CA PRO A 351 13.80 24.46 7.77
C PRO A 351 14.00 25.46 6.62
N ASP A 352 12.95 25.86 5.92
CA ASP A 352 13.04 26.64 4.68
C ASP A 352 13.12 28.14 4.99
N ILE A 353 14.09 28.57 5.79
CA ILE A 353 14.28 29.99 6.09
C ILE A 353 14.98 30.67 4.90
N PRO A 354 14.38 31.67 4.24
CA PRO A 354 14.98 32.27 3.05
C PRO A 354 16.25 33.05 3.40
N GLU A 355 17.27 32.94 2.56
CA GLU A 355 18.56 33.63 2.74
C GLU A 355 18.42 35.15 2.88
N VAL A 356 17.44 35.78 2.23
CA VAL A 356 17.20 37.23 2.38
C VAL A 356 16.90 37.63 3.83
N TYR A 357 16.45 36.68 4.66
CA TYR A 357 16.26 36.83 6.09
C TYR A 357 17.44 36.28 6.92
N HIS A 358 18.67 36.32 6.40
CA HIS A 358 19.90 35.91 7.12
C HIS A 358 20.08 36.59 8.49
N SER A 359 19.51 37.78 8.70
CA SER A 359 19.47 38.46 10.01
C SER A 359 18.47 37.85 11.00
N LEU A 360 17.55 37.01 10.52
CA LEU A 360 16.51 36.31 11.28
C LEU A 360 16.80 34.81 11.45
N GLY A 361 17.76 34.23 10.69
CA GLY A 361 18.16 32.84 10.86
C GLY A 361 19.11 32.31 9.78
N ASN A 362 19.45 31.02 9.87
CA ASN A 362 20.21 30.32 8.85
C ASN A 362 19.55 28.97 8.53
N SER A 363 19.84 28.42 7.35
CA SER A 363 19.32 27.11 6.90
C SER A 363 19.82 25.91 7.73
N THR A 364 20.65 26.15 8.76
CA THR A 364 21.20 25.08 9.61
C THR A 364 20.23 24.65 10.69
N TYR A 365 19.42 25.58 11.21
CA TYR A 365 18.47 25.33 12.30
C TYR A 365 17.05 25.68 11.86
N PRO A 366 16.11 24.72 11.88
CA PRO A 366 14.74 25.04 11.53
C PRO A 366 14.04 25.91 12.57
N LEU A 367 13.02 26.67 12.15
CA LEU A 367 12.09 27.34 13.04
C LEU A 367 11.15 26.32 13.67
N ILE A 368 10.99 26.38 14.99
CA ILE A 368 9.97 25.58 15.67
C ILE A 368 8.60 26.25 15.57
N HIS A 369 7.59 25.43 15.28
CA HIS A 369 6.19 25.84 15.16
C HIS A 369 5.30 25.19 16.21
N TRP A 370 5.70 24.04 16.76
CA TRP A 370 4.92 23.35 17.79
C TRP A 370 5.78 22.30 18.48
N MET A 371 5.57 22.10 19.79
CA MET A 371 6.15 20.97 20.50
C MET A 371 5.34 20.56 21.72
N THR A 372 5.12 19.25 21.81
CA THR A 372 4.52 18.58 22.95
C THR A 372 5.40 17.40 23.35
N ILE A 373 5.88 17.40 24.59
CA ILE A 373 6.72 16.32 25.15
C ILE A 373 5.88 15.34 25.97
N ASN A 374 6.45 14.19 26.31
CA ASN A 374 5.87 13.23 27.27
C ASN A 374 4.50 12.66 26.86
N ILE A 375 4.20 12.59 25.57
CA ILE A 375 3.01 11.92 25.03
C ILE A 375 3.12 10.42 25.33
N ILE A 376 2.13 9.83 25.99
CA ILE A 376 2.12 8.41 26.35
C ILE A 376 1.45 7.61 25.22
N GLY A 377 2.22 6.71 24.61
CA GLY A 377 1.76 5.83 23.53
C GLY A 377 1.19 6.64 22.35
N LYS A 378 -0.14 6.53 22.15
CA LYS A 378 -0.85 7.22 21.06
C LYS A 378 -1.68 8.43 21.51
N GLU A 379 -1.73 8.72 22.81
CA GLU A 379 -2.68 9.68 23.38
C GLU A 379 -2.06 11.07 23.51
N LEU A 380 -2.23 11.91 22.48
CA LEU A 380 -1.64 13.26 22.45
C LEU A 380 -2.02 14.10 23.69
N SER A 381 -3.24 13.91 24.23
CA SER A 381 -3.74 14.68 25.39
C SER A 381 -2.96 14.43 26.69
N THR A 382 -2.19 13.35 26.76
CA THR A 382 -1.30 13.06 27.92
C THR A 382 0.00 13.86 27.89
N GLY A 383 0.33 14.47 26.75
CA GLY A 383 1.54 15.24 26.58
C GLY A 383 1.50 16.60 27.28
N GLU A 384 2.69 17.15 27.49
CA GLU A 384 2.91 18.49 28.03
C GLU A 384 3.32 19.42 26.90
N GLU A 385 2.48 20.40 26.56
CA GLU A 385 2.81 21.39 25.55
C GLU A 385 3.90 22.34 26.08
N VAL A 386 4.99 22.45 25.33
CA VAL A 386 6.15 23.30 25.68
C VAL A 386 6.34 24.44 24.68
N HIS A 387 5.88 24.26 23.45
CA HIS A 387 5.78 25.32 22.45
C HIS A 387 4.42 25.19 21.79
N ALA A 388 3.54 26.19 21.96
CA ALA A 388 2.20 26.17 21.40
C ALA A 388 2.21 26.19 19.87
N TYR A 389 1.15 25.66 19.27
CA TYR A 389 1.04 25.63 17.81
C TYR A 389 1.01 27.05 17.23
N ILE A 390 1.97 27.35 16.37
CA ILE A 390 2.02 28.56 15.54
C ILE A 390 1.90 28.12 14.09
N GLY A 391 0.88 28.61 13.39
CA GLY A 391 0.61 28.24 12.01
C GLY A 391 1.73 28.66 11.03
N PRO A 392 1.82 27.98 9.88
CA PRO A 392 2.67 28.36 8.75
C PRO A 392 2.49 29.83 8.33
N LEU A 393 3.59 30.51 8.03
CA LEU A 393 3.62 31.85 7.44
C LEU A 393 4.82 31.97 6.48
N PRO A 394 4.87 31.20 5.38
CA PRO A 394 5.96 31.34 4.40
C PRO A 394 6.00 32.79 3.86
N PRO A 395 7.15 33.49 3.94
CA PRO A 395 7.25 34.89 3.56
C PRO A 395 7.44 35.11 2.06
N ASP A 396 7.87 34.10 1.30
CA ASP A 396 8.15 34.20 -0.13
C ASP A 396 7.19 33.37 -1.00
N GLU A 397 7.32 33.44 -2.32
CA GLU A 397 6.43 32.77 -3.27
C GLU A 397 6.68 31.26 -3.36
N ASN A 398 7.82 30.76 -2.86
CA ASN A 398 8.12 29.34 -2.89
C ASN A 398 7.43 28.63 -1.72
N PRO A 399 6.89 27.41 -1.93
CA PRO A 399 6.32 26.65 -0.83
C PRO A 399 7.38 26.24 0.19
N HIS A 400 7.11 26.48 1.47
CA HIS A 400 7.92 25.99 2.59
C HIS A 400 7.43 24.63 3.07
N PHE A 401 8.34 23.76 3.48
CA PHE A 401 8.02 22.47 4.07
C PHE A 401 7.96 22.54 5.59
N TYR A 402 6.84 22.09 6.14
CA TYR A 402 6.64 21.98 7.58
C TYR A 402 6.59 20.51 7.97
N TYR A 403 7.56 20.06 8.75
CA TYR A 403 7.73 18.66 9.14
C TYR A 403 7.18 18.44 10.54
N PHE A 404 6.27 17.48 10.68
CA PHE A 404 5.85 16.91 11.94
C PHE A 404 6.67 15.65 12.20
N VAL A 405 7.38 15.61 13.32
CA VAL A 405 8.22 14.47 13.70
C VAL A 405 7.82 14.00 15.09
N LEU A 406 7.58 12.70 15.21
CA LEU A 406 7.36 12.01 16.47
C LEU A 406 8.65 11.30 16.88
N LEU A 407 9.16 11.63 18.05
CA LEU A 407 10.43 11.14 18.60
C LEU A 407 10.15 10.28 19.84
N LYS A 408 10.58 9.03 19.87
CA LYS A 408 10.56 8.19 21.08
C LYS A 408 11.57 8.73 22.07
N GLN A 409 11.12 8.93 23.31
CA GLN A 409 11.95 9.36 24.42
C GLN A 409 12.44 8.14 25.22
N PRO A 410 13.71 8.11 25.67
CA PRO A 410 14.20 7.07 26.58
C PRO A 410 13.73 7.29 28.03
N ARG A 411 13.32 8.53 28.36
CA ARG A 411 12.85 8.94 29.69
C ARG A 411 11.86 10.10 29.59
N ARG A 412 11.19 10.41 30.70
CA ARG A 412 10.40 11.64 30.80
C ARG A 412 11.35 12.85 30.70
N LEU A 413 10.97 13.80 29.85
CA LEU A 413 11.65 15.08 29.69
C LEU A 413 10.99 16.13 30.58
N LYS A 414 11.72 17.18 30.92
CA LYS A 414 11.16 18.37 31.57
C LYS A 414 11.40 19.60 30.71
N LYS A 415 10.74 20.73 30.97
CA LYS A 415 10.97 21.98 30.21
C LYS A 415 12.45 22.40 30.22
N GLU A 416 13.11 22.21 31.35
CA GLU A 416 14.54 22.52 31.53
C GLU A 416 15.45 21.64 30.63
N ASP A 417 14.99 20.45 30.22
CA ASP A 417 15.75 19.63 29.26
C ASP A 417 15.88 20.32 27.90
N LEU A 418 15.03 21.28 27.56
CA LEU A 418 15.02 21.97 26.27
C LEU A 418 15.83 23.28 26.29
N GLU A 419 16.29 23.72 27.46
CA GLU A 419 17.11 24.91 27.59
C GLU A 419 18.41 24.80 26.76
N GLY A 420 18.76 25.87 26.05
CA GLY A 420 19.93 25.92 25.18
C GLY A 420 19.77 25.29 23.79
N PHE A 421 18.62 24.66 23.49
CA PHE A 421 18.30 24.18 22.14
C PHE A 421 17.47 25.18 21.32
N TYR A 422 16.95 26.21 21.97
CA TYR A 422 16.31 27.35 21.32
C TYR A 422 17.29 28.53 21.20
N SER A 423 17.30 29.18 20.05
CA SER A 423 17.90 30.50 19.88
C SER A 423 16.94 31.44 19.16
N ASP A 424 17.13 32.74 19.33
CA ASP A 424 16.49 33.79 18.54
C ASP A 424 14.96 33.66 18.45
N CYS A 425 14.27 33.84 19.58
CA CYS A 425 12.80 33.90 19.65
C CYS A 425 12.26 35.33 19.46
N GLY A 426 12.96 36.14 18.67
CA GLY A 426 12.70 37.57 18.57
C GLY A 426 11.31 37.89 17.99
N GLU A 427 10.85 39.12 18.23
CA GLU A 427 9.59 39.63 17.69
C GLU A 427 9.52 39.51 16.16
N ALA A 428 10.65 39.65 15.47
CA ALA A 428 10.77 39.48 14.03
C ALA A 428 10.39 38.07 13.54
N LEU A 429 10.57 37.03 14.37
CA LEU A 429 10.16 35.65 14.09
C LEU A 429 8.77 35.32 14.67
N LYS A 430 8.12 36.31 15.29
CA LYS A 430 6.77 36.23 15.86
C LYS A 430 6.62 35.06 16.83
N GLY A 431 7.58 34.92 17.74
CA GLY A 431 7.60 33.86 18.75
C GLY A 431 8.10 32.51 18.25
N ARG A 432 8.42 32.37 16.96
CA ARG A 432 9.16 31.20 16.45
C ARG A 432 10.62 31.33 16.83
N CYS A 433 11.21 30.24 17.27
CA CYS A 433 12.62 30.19 17.64
C CYS A 433 13.36 29.29 16.66
N LEU A 434 14.63 29.61 16.38
CA LEU A 434 15.53 28.64 15.78
C LEU A 434 15.71 27.48 16.76
N PHE A 435 15.55 26.27 16.26
CA PHE A 435 15.61 25.06 17.06
C PHE A 435 16.76 24.17 16.59
N ARG A 436 17.66 23.87 17.52
CA ARG A 436 18.80 22.98 17.33
C ARG A 436 18.36 21.52 17.37
N MET A 437 17.45 21.15 16.47
CA MET A 437 16.74 19.86 16.48
C MET A 437 17.70 18.67 16.47
N ARG A 438 18.73 18.69 15.61
CA ARG A 438 19.72 17.61 15.55
C ARG A 438 20.46 17.44 16.87
N GLN A 439 20.89 18.55 17.48
CA GLN A 439 21.59 18.54 18.77
C GLN A 439 20.66 18.08 19.89
N PHE A 440 19.40 18.50 19.88
CA PHE A 440 18.40 18.08 20.86
C PHE A 440 18.15 16.57 20.79
N VAL A 441 17.90 16.05 19.58
CA VAL A 441 17.68 14.62 19.33
C VAL A 441 18.88 13.80 19.82
N GLN A 442 20.10 14.24 19.50
CA GLN A 442 21.33 13.57 19.94
C GLN A 442 21.54 13.65 21.46
N ALA A 443 21.44 14.85 22.05
CA ALA A 443 21.74 15.07 23.46
C ALA A 443 20.71 14.44 24.42
N LYS A 444 19.51 14.14 23.94
CA LYS A 444 18.43 13.51 24.72
C LYS A 444 18.16 12.06 24.30
N ASP A 445 19.04 11.49 23.47
CA ASP A 445 18.95 10.11 22.96
C ASP A 445 17.57 9.78 22.37
N LEU A 446 17.01 10.73 21.62
CA LEU A 446 15.70 10.58 21.00
C LEU A 446 15.80 9.80 19.69
N VAL A 447 14.77 8.99 19.41
CA VAL A 447 14.72 8.16 18.20
C VAL A 447 13.52 8.56 17.35
N PHE A 448 13.73 8.79 16.06
CA PHE A 448 12.63 9.03 15.12
C PHE A 448 11.68 7.81 15.10
N ALA A 449 10.41 8.03 15.40
CA ALA A 449 9.40 6.98 15.46
C ALA A 449 8.37 7.12 14.34
N GLY A 450 7.91 8.35 14.09
CA GLY A 450 6.97 8.68 13.02
C GLY A 450 7.26 10.06 12.44
N ALA A 451 6.81 10.31 11.22
CA ALA A 451 6.92 11.62 10.58
C ALA A 451 5.80 11.83 9.56
N THR A 452 5.51 13.10 9.27
CA THR A 452 4.72 13.53 8.12
C THR A 452 5.07 15.00 7.84
N TRP A 453 4.67 15.53 6.69
CA TRP A 453 4.94 16.93 6.36
C TRP A 453 3.90 17.48 5.41
N MET A 454 3.95 18.80 5.24
CA MET A 454 3.19 19.54 4.24
C MET A 454 4.07 20.61 3.60
N ALA A 455 3.83 20.89 2.33
CA ALA A 455 4.30 22.12 1.70
C ALA A 455 3.18 23.16 1.82
N ILE A 456 3.51 24.37 2.23
CA ILE A 456 2.56 25.49 2.31
C ILE A 456 3.01 26.60 1.39
N GLU A 457 2.11 27.01 0.51
CA GLU A 457 2.30 28.17 -0.36
C GLU A 457 1.93 29.47 0.37
N ASN A 458 2.52 30.57 -0.08
CA ASN A 458 2.13 31.88 0.38
C ASN A 458 0.77 32.26 -0.19
N ASP A 459 -0.17 32.59 0.69
CA ASP A 459 -1.51 33.02 0.32
C ASP A 459 -1.86 34.37 0.97
N ASN A 460 -3.00 34.94 0.55
CA ASN A 460 -3.40 36.28 0.94
C ASN A 460 -3.56 36.47 2.46
N ILE A 461 -3.74 35.41 3.27
CA ILE A 461 -3.84 35.56 4.72
C ILE A 461 -2.51 35.96 5.37
N ILE A 462 -1.40 35.61 4.73
CA ILE A 462 -0.06 35.89 5.28
C ILE A 462 0.17 37.38 5.32
N LEU A 463 -0.25 38.10 4.28
CA LEU A 463 -0.16 39.56 4.19
C LEU A 463 -1.02 40.24 5.26
N ASN A 464 -2.20 39.70 5.59
CA ASN A 464 -3.05 40.17 6.69
C ASN A 464 -2.37 40.01 8.06
N ILE A 465 -1.84 38.80 8.31
CA ILE A 465 -1.12 38.50 9.57
C ILE A 465 0.22 39.24 9.63
N SER A 466 0.77 39.69 8.50
CA SER A 466 1.96 40.54 8.45
C SER A 466 1.66 42.02 8.78
N SER A 467 0.50 42.54 8.36
CA SER A 467 0.13 43.95 8.52
C SER A 467 -0.37 44.33 9.92
N TYR A 468 -0.86 43.37 10.70
CA TYR A 468 -1.33 43.61 12.08
C TYR A 468 -0.20 43.84 13.10
N TYR A 469 1.07 43.72 12.69
CA TYR A 469 2.21 43.70 13.61
C TYR A 469 3.40 44.55 13.09
N LYS A 470 3.12 45.62 12.35
CA LYS A 470 4.08 46.69 12.03
C LYS A 470 3.91 47.88 12.94
#